data_AF-A0A1B6IBH6-F1
#
_entry.id   AF-A0A1B6IBH6-F1
#
_cell.length_a   1.000
_cell.length_b   1.000
_cell.length_c   1.000
_cell.angle_alpha   90.00
_cell.angle_beta   90.00
_cell.angle_gamma   90.00
#
_symmetry.space_group_name_H-M   'P 1'
#
loop_
_entity.id
_entity.type
_entity.pdbx_description
1 polymer ?
#
loop_
_entity_poly.entity_id
_entity_poly.type
_entity_poly.pdbx_seq_one_letter_code
_entity_poly.pdbx_strand_id
1 'polypeptide(L)'
;MAARMLGLLSCYIVRPAPGVLYTPEMEPPIECYVKVLLVYLNSKSAIQRLVTGLVVAEWGKLCPPSPLPTNLTSRVLGCLTENVYYDEIALSFTRLLQDTRDFIATLKHYKLPFDHEQYGKVLTLEQIQQLTGPVSSQLLASNKLKPKVAESLEERRRAIQGAVSQTASDQQLFTVSTQAALVGAVLMLKCLPEKLSHIVKPLMESVKREKNEILQALSATHLARLVDLCVERTPCPNSKIITNLCTLLRSDPEFTPRIVDLENSSVGSSDSGVES
;
A
#
# COMPACT_ATOMS: atom_id res chain seq x y z
N MET A 1 2.80 20.73 -6.78
CA MET A 1 2.80 21.85 -7.76
C MET A 1 3.01 21.36 -9.19
N ALA A 2 4.05 20.55 -9.48
CA ALA A 2 4.30 20.01 -10.83
C ALA A 2 3.13 19.21 -11.44
N ALA A 3 2.51 18.30 -10.68
CA ALA A 3 1.40 17.49 -11.21
C ALA A 3 0.19 18.32 -11.66
N ARG A 4 -0.11 19.43 -10.97
CA ARG A 4 -1.18 20.37 -11.36
C ARG A 4 -0.85 21.08 -12.68
N MET A 5 0.39 21.53 -12.84
CA MET A 5 0.84 22.18 -14.07
C MET A 5 0.81 21.20 -15.24
N LEU A 6 1.32 19.98 -15.03
CA LEU A 6 1.32 18.94 -16.06
C LEU A 6 -0.11 18.50 -16.41
N GLY A 7 -1.02 18.35 -15.44
CA GLY A 7 -2.43 18.06 -15.70
C GLY A 7 -3.15 19.16 -16.46
N LEU A 8 -2.83 20.44 -16.19
CA LEU A 8 -3.31 21.55 -17.00
C LEU A 8 -2.76 21.48 -18.43
N LEU A 9 -1.48 21.21 -18.59
CA LEU A 9 -0.85 21.03 -19.91
C LEU A 9 -1.49 19.86 -20.69
N SER A 10 -1.85 18.77 -20.01
CA SER A 10 -2.59 17.63 -20.59
C SER A 10 -3.86 18.08 -21.32
N CYS A 11 -4.53 19.13 -20.85
CA CYS A 11 -5.75 19.66 -21.46
C CYS A 11 -5.53 20.23 -22.88
N TYR A 12 -4.29 20.57 -23.23
CA TYR A 12 -3.91 21.21 -24.49
C TYR A 12 -3.18 20.25 -25.43
N ILE A 13 -2.24 19.46 -24.91
CA ILE A 13 -1.43 18.54 -25.74
C ILE A 13 -2.23 17.40 -26.38
N VAL A 14 -3.41 17.07 -25.81
CA VAL A 14 -4.31 16.06 -26.37
C VAL A 14 -5.19 16.59 -27.50
N ARG A 15 -5.19 17.90 -27.74
CA ARG A 15 -6.03 18.52 -28.77
C ARG A 15 -5.41 18.34 -30.16
N PRO A 16 -6.24 18.17 -31.21
CA PRO A 16 -5.78 18.22 -32.60
C PRO A 16 -4.94 19.47 -32.88
N ALA A 17 -3.86 19.32 -33.64
CA ALA A 17 -3.07 20.45 -34.08
C ALA A 17 -3.93 21.38 -34.99
N PRO A 18 -3.90 22.71 -34.79
CA PRO A 18 -4.66 23.63 -35.62
C PRO A 18 -4.31 23.47 -37.10
N GLY A 19 -5.34 23.29 -37.95
CA GLY A 19 -5.17 23.13 -39.39
C GLY A 19 -4.77 21.73 -39.87
N VAL A 20 -4.65 20.75 -38.97
CA VAL A 20 -4.36 19.35 -39.34
C VAL A 20 -5.66 18.54 -39.39
N LEU A 21 -5.93 17.93 -40.55
CA LEU A 21 -6.98 16.93 -40.71
C LEU A 21 -6.42 15.56 -40.35
N TYR A 22 -6.93 14.95 -39.30
CA TYR A 22 -6.53 13.61 -38.87
C TYR A 22 -7.31 12.58 -39.68
N THR A 23 -6.60 11.75 -40.44
CA THR A 23 -7.17 10.59 -41.14
C THR A 23 -7.15 9.35 -40.23
N PRO A 24 -7.92 8.29 -40.55
CA PRO A 24 -7.94 7.05 -39.73
C PRO A 24 -6.57 6.36 -39.58
N GLU A 25 -5.64 6.60 -40.48
CA GLU A 25 -4.28 6.07 -40.44
C GLU A 25 -3.34 6.91 -39.55
N MET A 26 -3.76 8.12 -39.19
CA MET A 26 -2.99 9.03 -38.34
C MET A 26 -3.37 8.84 -36.88
N GLU A 27 -2.37 8.61 -36.03
CA GLU A 27 -2.57 8.55 -34.59
C GLU A 27 -2.91 9.94 -34.03
N PRO A 28 -4.06 10.12 -33.36
CA PRO A 28 -4.44 11.41 -32.80
C PRO A 28 -3.56 11.77 -31.58
N PRO A 29 -3.40 13.07 -31.24
CA PRO A 29 -2.47 13.51 -30.19
C PRO A 29 -2.78 12.91 -28.82
N ILE A 30 -4.07 12.67 -28.53
CA ILE A 30 -4.50 12.01 -27.30
C ILE A 30 -3.95 10.58 -27.19
N GLU A 31 -3.88 9.83 -28.29
CA GLU A 31 -3.35 8.45 -28.28
C GLU A 31 -1.83 8.45 -28.05
N CYS A 32 -1.11 9.36 -28.72
CA CYS A 32 0.32 9.59 -28.46
C CYS A 32 0.57 9.92 -26.98
N TYR A 33 -0.23 10.84 -26.41
CA TYR A 33 -0.10 11.22 -25.00
C TYR A 33 -0.42 10.06 -24.05
N VAL A 34 -1.48 9.30 -24.33
CA VAL A 34 -1.83 8.10 -23.57
C VAL A 34 -0.68 7.09 -23.59
N LYS A 35 -0.03 6.85 -24.74
CA LYS A 35 1.15 5.96 -24.81
C LYS A 35 2.26 6.40 -23.87
N VAL A 36 2.54 7.70 -23.79
CA VAL A 36 3.53 8.25 -22.84
C VAL A 36 3.12 7.97 -21.39
N LEU A 37 1.86 8.21 -21.03
CA LEU A 37 1.35 7.90 -19.68
C LEU A 37 1.46 6.40 -19.37
N LEU A 38 1.17 5.54 -20.35
CA LEU A 38 1.26 4.08 -20.20
C LEU A 38 2.69 3.61 -19.91
N VAL A 39 3.73 4.27 -20.44
CA VAL A 39 5.13 3.94 -20.10
C VAL A 39 5.34 4.01 -18.59
N TYR A 40 4.88 5.09 -17.96
CA TYR A 40 5.03 5.30 -16.52
C TYR A 40 4.10 4.44 -15.67
N LEU A 41 2.86 4.19 -16.13
CA LEU A 41 1.94 3.28 -15.44
C LEU A 41 2.41 1.82 -15.48
N ASN A 42 3.14 1.42 -16.51
CA ASN A 42 3.71 0.07 -16.64
C ASN A 42 5.04 -0.11 -15.88
N SER A 43 5.67 0.98 -15.44
CA SER A 43 6.91 0.93 -14.67
C SER A 43 6.75 0.20 -13.33
N LYS A 44 7.86 -0.27 -12.75
CA LYS A 44 7.94 -0.75 -11.36
C LYS A 44 8.37 0.34 -10.37
N SER A 45 8.55 1.58 -10.81
CA SER A 45 8.77 2.72 -9.91
C SER A 45 7.46 3.18 -9.27
N ALA A 46 7.43 3.18 -7.94
CA ALA A 46 6.34 3.74 -7.15
C ALA A 46 6.14 5.22 -7.49
N ILE A 47 7.25 5.97 -7.60
CA ILE A 47 7.25 7.41 -7.83
C ILE A 47 6.69 7.73 -9.22
N GLN A 48 7.08 6.98 -10.25
CA GLN A 48 6.55 7.19 -11.60
C GLN A 48 5.04 6.95 -11.63
N ARG A 49 4.55 5.84 -11.07
CA ARG A 49 3.11 5.56 -10.99
C ARG A 49 2.36 6.59 -10.16
N LEU A 50 2.93 7.03 -9.03
CA LEU A 50 2.38 8.06 -8.16
C LEU A 50 2.18 9.37 -8.93
N VAL A 51 3.26 9.88 -9.54
CA VAL A 51 3.23 11.15 -10.28
C VAL A 51 2.26 11.06 -11.46
N THR A 52 2.28 9.96 -12.22
CA THR A 52 1.35 9.76 -13.33
C THR A 52 -0.11 9.72 -12.86
N GLY A 53 -0.40 9.04 -11.75
CA GLY A 53 -1.73 9.06 -11.13
C GLY A 53 -2.18 10.48 -10.76
N LEU A 54 -1.31 11.27 -10.14
CA LEU A 54 -1.61 12.67 -9.80
C LEU A 54 -1.84 13.53 -11.04
N VAL A 55 -1.03 13.37 -12.10
CA VAL A 55 -1.18 14.12 -13.36
C VAL A 55 -2.50 13.77 -14.05
N VAL A 56 -2.83 12.48 -14.13
CA VAL A 56 -4.10 12.02 -14.73
C VAL A 56 -5.29 12.49 -13.91
N ALA A 57 -5.19 12.52 -12.57
CA ALA A 57 -6.22 13.08 -11.72
C ALA A 57 -6.45 14.57 -12.01
N GLU A 58 -5.39 15.38 -12.06
CA GLU A 58 -5.52 16.81 -12.35
C GLU A 58 -6.04 17.06 -13.78
N TRP A 59 -5.60 16.25 -14.76
CA TRP A 59 -6.15 16.30 -16.12
C TRP A 59 -7.66 15.99 -16.14
N GLY A 60 -8.07 14.86 -15.55
CA GLY A 60 -9.48 14.46 -15.48
C GLY A 60 -10.36 15.46 -14.71
N LYS A 61 -9.79 16.14 -13.72
CA LYS A 61 -10.48 17.18 -12.96
C LYS A 61 -10.75 18.44 -13.79
N LEU A 62 -9.79 18.83 -14.62
CA LEU A 62 -9.84 20.08 -15.41
C LEU A 62 -10.55 19.92 -16.75
N CYS A 63 -10.20 18.87 -17.50
CA CYS A 63 -10.70 18.61 -18.85
C CYS A 63 -10.73 17.09 -19.09
N PRO A 64 -11.73 16.38 -18.54
CA PRO A 64 -11.85 14.94 -18.71
C PRO A 64 -11.99 14.61 -20.21
N PRO A 65 -11.21 13.65 -20.74
CA PRO A 65 -11.29 13.31 -22.15
C PRO A 65 -12.66 12.69 -22.47
N SER A 66 -13.21 13.05 -23.62
CA SER A 66 -14.47 12.50 -24.14
C SER A 66 -14.30 12.18 -25.63
N PRO A 67 -14.32 10.90 -26.04
CA PRO A 67 -14.48 9.71 -25.20
C PRO A 67 -13.27 9.43 -24.29
N LEU A 68 -13.47 8.67 -23.21
CA LEU A 68 -12.38 8.22 -22.36
C LEU A 68 -11.47 7.22 -23.10
N PRO A 69 -10.14 7.40 -23.08
CA PRO A 69 -9.23 6.41 -23.63
C PRO A 69 -9.31 5.10 -22.84
N THR A 70 -9.72 4.03 -23.52
CA THR A 70 -9.90 2.70 -22.92
C THR A 70 -8.59 2.13 -22.39
N ASN A 71 -7.49 2.28 -23.14
CA ASN A 71 -6.16 1.82 -22.73
C ASN A 71 -5.70 2.45 -21.41
N LEU A 72 -5.91 3.77 -21.25
CA LEU A 72 -5.58 4.47 -20.01
C LEU A 72 -6.43 3.96 -18.85
N THR A 73 -7.74 3.88 -19.06
CA THR A 73 -8.70 3.45 -18.03
C THR A 73 -8.41 2.03 -17.55
N SER A 74 -8.28 1.09 -18.49
CA SER A 74 -7.95 -0.31 -18.20
C SER A 74 -6.62 -0.44 -17.47
N ARG A 75 -5.61 0.35 -17.88
CA ARG A 75 -4.29 0.29 -17.23
C ARG A 75 -4.32 0.81 -15.80
N VAL A 76 -4.94 1.97 -15.56
CA VAL A 76 -5.03 2.56 -14.21
C VAL A 76 -5.77 1.61 -13.27
N LEU A 77 -6.89 1.02 -13.72
CA LEU A 77 -7.61 0.01 -12.94
C LEU A 77 -6.76 -1.25 -12.69
N GLY A 78 -6.00 -1.70 -13.69
CA GLY A 78 -5.06 -2.80 -13.55
C GLY A 78 -4.01 -2.55 -12.46
N CYS A 79 -3.44 -1.34 -12.41
CA CYS A 79 -2.47 -0.95 -11.38
C CYS A 79 -3.02 -1.10 -9.94
N LEU A 80 -4.35 -0.96 -9.75
CA LEU A 80 -4.98 -1.08 -8.43
C LEU A 80 -5.10 -2.52 -7.92
N THR A 81 -4.93 -3.48 -8.83
CA THR A 81 -5.03 -4.93 -8.53
C THR A 81 -3.68 -5.62 -8.52
N GLU A 82 -2.64 -4.97 -9.04
CA GLU A 82 -1.29 -5.52 -9.09
C GLU A 82 -0.62 -5.53 -7.71
N ASN A 83 0.16 -6.59 -7.46
CA ASN A 83 1.07 -6.66 -6.33
C ASN A 83 2.51 -6.50 -6.85
N VAL A 84 3.10 -5.32 -6.64
CA VAL A 84 4.41 -4.94 -7.20
C VAL A 84 5.37 -4.62 -6.08
N TYR A 85 6.53 -5.28 -6.06
CA TYR A 85 7.70 -4.80 -5.34
C TYR A 85 8.33 -3.66 -6.12
N TYR A 86 8.41 -2.49 -5.49
CA TYR A 86 8.84 -1.28 -6.17
C TYR A 86 10.37 -1.22 -6.30
N ASP A 87 10.85 -0.59 -7.38
CA ASP A 87 12.29 -0.45 -7.64
C ASP A 87 13.00 0.35 -6.53
N GLU A 88 12.26 1.26 -5.87
CA GLU A 88 12.76 2.09 -4.77
C GLU A 88 13.26 1.27 -3.56
N ILE A 89 12.77 0.04 -3.36
CA ILE A 89 13.26 -0.84 -2.29
C ILE A 89 14.22 -1.93 -2.77
N ALA A 90 14.51 -2.00 -4.08
CA ALA A 90 15.23 -3.13 -4.68
C ALA A 90 16.63 -3.34 -4.08
N LEU A 91 17.35 -2.25 -3.80
CA LEU A 91 18.69 -2.32 -3.19
C LEU A 91 18.64 -2.91 -1.77
N SER A 92 17.80 -2.34 -0.91
CA SER A 92 17.61 -2.80 0.47
C SER A 92 17.12 -4.24 0.52
N PHE A 93 16.19 -4.59 -0.37
CA PHE A 93 15.65 -5.95 -0.46
C PHE A 93 16.70 -6.96 -0.95
N THR A 94 17.55 -6.59 -1.92
CA THR A 94 18.64 -7.45 -2.40
C THR A 94 19.66 -7.71 -1.30
N ARG A 95 20.05 -6.67 -0.55
CA ARG A 95 20.95 -6.82 0.61
C ARG A 95 20.32 -7.72 1.68
N LEU A 96 19.05 -7.50 2.00
CA LEU A 96 18.31 -8.32 2.96
C LEU A 96 18.27 -9.79 2.55
N LEU A 97 18.05 -10.08 1.26
CA LEU A 97 18.07 -11.45 0.73
C LEU A 97 19.44 -12.10 0.89
N GLN A 98 20.51 -11.35 0.66
CA GLN A 98 21.88 -11.85 0.85
C GLN A 98 22.14 -12.17 2.34
N ASP A 99 21.86 -11.23 3.23
CA ASP A 99 22.04 -11.40 4.67
C ASP A 99 21.23 -12.58 5.21
N THR A 100 20.01 -12.78 4.69
CA THR A 100 19.13 -13.89 5.06
C THR A 100 19.66 -15.24 4.54
N ARG A 101 20.16 -15.30 3.29
CA ARG A 101 20.75 -16.54 2.75
C ARG A 101 21.98 -16.97 3.54
N ASP A 102 22.83 -16.02 3.90
CA ASP A 102 24.02 -16.30 4.68
C ASP A 102 23.65 -16.73 6.12
N PHE A 103 22.58 -16.17 6.70
CA PHE A 103 22.03 -16.65 7.95
C PHE A 103 21.49 -18.08 7.84
N ILE A 104 20.69 -18.39 6.81
CA ILE A 104 20.21 -19.74 6.51
C ILE A 104 21.38 -20.73 6.37
N ALA A 105 22.45 -20.36 5.67
CA ALA A 105 23.65 -21.17 5.54
C ALA A 105 24.31 -21.44 6.90
N THR A 106 24.33 -20.44 7.78
CA THR A 106 24.84 -20.59 9.15
C THR A 106 23.97 -21.55 9.97
N LEU A 107 22.64 -21.45 9.87
CA LEU A 107 21.72 -22.39 10.53
C LEU A 107 21.94 -23.84 10.04
N LYS A 108 22.17 -24.03 8.74
CA LYS A 108 22.48 -25.35 8.15
C LYS A 108 23.81 -25.91 8.66
N HIS A 109 24.83 -25.08 8.78
CA HIS A 109 26.14 -25.49 9.31
C HIS A 109 26.03 -26.05 10.75
N TYR A 110 25.17 -25.44 11.58
CA TYR A 110 24.89 -25.91 12.94
C TYR A 110 23.81 -27.00 13.03
N LYS A 111 23.32 -27.51 11.89
CA LYS A 111 22.32 -28.60 11.79
C LYS A 111 21.02 -28.30 12.56
N LEU A 112 20.59 -27.04 12.58
CA LEU A 112 19.35 -26.66 13.24
C LEU A 112 18.13 -27.14 12.40
N PRO A 113 17.10 -27.70 13.05
CA PRO A 113 15.97 -28.31 12.35
C PRO A 113 14.98 -27.24 11.86
N PHE A 114 15.05 -26.85 10.60
CA PHE A 114 14.06 -25.95 9.97
C PHE A 114 13.69 -26.44 8.57
N ASP A 115 12.55 -25.97 8.06
CA ASP A 115 12.05 -26.36 6.73
C ASP A 115 12.95 -25.79 5.61
N HIS A 116 13.85 -26.63 5.09
CA HIS A 116 14.76 -26.24 4.02
C HIS A 116 14.08 -26.03 2.67
N GLU A 117 12.93 -26.67 2.43
CA GLU A 117 12.21 -26.54 1.16
C GLU A 117 11.46 -25.22 1.10
N GLN A 118 10.84 -24.83 2.21
CA GLN A 118 10.12 -23.56 2.34
C GLN A 118 11.03 -22.35 2.13
N TYR A 119 12.27 -22.40 2.64
CA TYR A 119 13.22 -21.28 2.60
C TYR A 119 14.35 -21.43 1.55
N GLY A 120 14.27 -22.42 0.67
CA GLY A 120 15.27 -22.68 -0.38
C GLY A 120 15.08 -21.90 -1.69
N LYS A 121 13.94 -21.22 -1.86
CA LYS A 121 13.55 -20.47 -3.07
C LYS A 121 13.75 -18.96 -2.88
N VAL A 122 13.31 -18.16 -3.87
CA VAL A 122 13.23 -16.69 -3.74
C VAL A 122 12.31 -16.36 -2.56
N LEU A 123 12.85 -15.67 -1.55
CA LEU A 123 12.12 -15.34 -0.32
C LEU A 123 11.33 -14.05 -0.48
N THR A 124 10.09 -14.02 0.01
CA THR A 124 9.31 -12.79 0.18
C THR A 124 9.66 -12.08 1.48
N LEU A 125 9.34 -10.79 1.60
CA LEU A 125 9.50 -10.06 2.87
C LEU A 125 8.79 -10.78 4.05
N GLU A 126 7.59 -11.32 3.81
CA GLU A 126 6.82 -12.05 4.80
C GLU A 126 7.54 -13.33 5.24
N GLN A 127 8.10 -14.10 4.31
CA GLN A 127 8.86 -15.31 4.62
C GLN A 127 10.12 -15.00 5.42
N ILE A 128 10.84 -13.92 5.08
CA ILE A 128 12.01 -13.47 5.84
C ILE A 128 11.60 -13.09 7.26
N GLN A 129 10.51 -12.34 7.40
CA GLN A 129 10.00 -11.89 8.70
C GLN A 129 9.52 -13.06 9.58
N GLN A 130 8.92 -14.10 9.00
CA GLN A 130 8.56 -15.32 9.73
C GLN A 130 9.79 -16.12 10.14
N LEU A 131 10.76 -16.28 9.22
CA LEU A 131 11.99 -17.01 9.48
C LEU A 131 12.78 -16.37 10.63
N THR A 132 13.03 -15.06 10.56
CA THR A 132 13.84 -14.36 11.56
C THR A 132 13.04 -13.95 12.79
N GLY A 133 11.71 -14.01 12.75
CA GLY A 133 10.84 -13.78 13.89
C GLY A 133 10.63 -15.06 14.71
N PRO A 134 9.41 -15.63 14.74
CA PRO A 134 9.05 -16.73 15.62
C PRO A 134 9.86 -18.01 15.37
N VAL A 135 10.14 -18.34 14.11
CA VAL A 135 10.80 -19.59 13.74
C VAL A 135 12.22 -19.64 14.32
N SER A 136 13.07 -18.67 13.99
CA SER A 136 14.44 -18.65 14.52
C SER A 136 14.48 -18.44 16.03
N SER A 137 13.57 -17.64 16.60
CA SER A 137 13.53 -17.43 18.05
C SER A 137 13.25 -18.73 18.81
N GLN A 138 12.31 -19.55 18.32
CA GLN A 138 12.02 -20.87 18.91
C GLN A 138 13.18 -21.83 18.70
N LEU A 139 13.77 -21.86 17.49
CA LEU A 139 14.90 -22.75 17.18
C LEU A 139 16.14 -22.47 18.04
N LEU A 140 16.46 -21.20 18.27
CA LEU A 140 17.60 -20.82 19.10
C LEU A 140 17.34 -21.14 20.59
N ALA A 141 16.09 -21.06 21.05
CA ALA A 141 15.72 -21.41 22.42
C ALA A 141 15.68 -22.93 22.68
N SER A 142 15.27 -23.73 21.69
CA SER A 142 15.09 -25.18 21.84
C SER A 142 16.37 -26.01 21.66
N ASN A 143 17.42 -25.42 21.08
CA ASN A 143 18.64 -26.15 20.73
C ASN A 143 19.82 -25.78 21.63
N LYS A 144 20.58 -26.79 22.07
CA LYS A 144 21.79 -26.60 22.89
C LYS A 144 22.95 -26.14 22.01
N LEU A 145 23.14 -24.82 21.91
CA LEU A 145 24.26 -24.20 21.20
C LEU A 145 25.33 -23.72 22.18
N LYS A 146 26.58 -23.58 21.70
CA LYS A 146 27.64 -22.92 22.49
C LYS A 146 27.25 -21.45 22.74
N PRO A 147 27.48 -20.88 23.93
CA PRO A 147 27.02 -19.52 24.28
C PRO A 147 27.39 -18.45 23.24
N LYS A 148 28.66 -18.42 22.81
CA LYS A 148 29.15 -17.47 21.79
C LYS A 148 28.47 -17.63 20.42
N VAL A 149 28.09 -18.86 20.06
CA VAL A 149 27.41 -19.14 18.79
C VAL A 149 25.94 -18.71 18.87
N ALA A 150 25.27 -19.00 20.00
CA ALA A 150 23.91 -18.58 20.23
C ALA A 150 23.78 -17.05 20.22
N GLU A 151 24.70 -16.34 20.87
CA GLU A 151 24.75 -14.87 20.91
C GLU A 151 24.96 -14.29 19.50
N SER A 152 25.92 -14.80 18.74
CA SER A 152 26.18 -14.35 17.37
C SER A 152 25.00 -14.60 16.42
N LEU A 153 24.33 -15.76 16.52
CA LEU A 153 23.13 -16.07 15.73
C LEU A 153 21.96 -15.17 16.09
N GLU A 154 21.77 -14.89 17.39
CA GLU A 154 20.70 -14.02 17.87
C GLU A 154 20.91 -12.56 17.44
N GLU A 155 22.16 -12.06 17.50
CA GLU A 155 22.50 -10.72 16.98
C GLU A 155 22.19 -10.61 15.48
N ARG A 156 22.63 -11.60 14.69
CA ARG A 156 22.37 -11.64 13.25
C ARG A 156 20.87 -11.73 12.94
N ARG A 157 20.13 -12.55 13.68
CA ARG A 157 18.66 -12.67 13.56
C ARG A 157 17.99 -11.32 13.82
N ARG A 158 18.37 -10.60 14.89
CA ARG A 158 17.84 -9.27 15.22
C ARG A 158 18.14 -8.24 14.14
N ALA A 159 19.36 -8.25 13.60
CA ALA A 159 19.74 -7.35 12.51
C ALA A 159 18.86 -7.58 11.27
N ILE A 160 18.68 -8.83 10.86
CA ILE A 160 17.81 -9.18 9.72
C ILE A 160 16.35 -8.84 10.01
N GLN A 161 15.86 -9.10 11.23
CA GLN A 161 14.50 -8.75 11.66
C GLN A 161 14.24 -7.24 11.60
N GLY A 162 15.21 -6.42 12.00
CA GLY A 162 15.14 -4.96 11.85
C GLY A 162 15.09 -4.55 10.38
N ALA A 163 15.99 -5.09 9.56
CA ALA A 163 16.09 -4.77 8.13
C ALA A 163 14.84 -5.17 7.33
N VAL A 164 14.24 -6.34 7.59
CA VAL A 164 12.99 -6.76 6.93
C VAL A 164 11.82 -5.88 7.35
N SER A 165 11.73 -5.53 8.64
CA SER A 165 10.66 -4.66 9.15
C SER A 165 10.71 -3.27 8.52
N GLN A 166 11.92 -2.70 8.39
CA GLN A 166 12.13 -1.42 7.72
C GLN A 166 11.78 -1.50 6.23
N THR A 167 12.30 -2.51 5.51
CA THR A 167 12.05 -2.67 4.06
C THR A 167 10.56 -2.89 3.78
N ALA A 168 9.85 -3.64 4.62
CA ALA A 168 8.41 -3.84 4.51
C ALA A 168 7.62 -2.55 4.79
N SER A 169 8.04 -1.77 5.79
CA SER A 169 7.45 -0.45 6.06
C SER A 169 7.62 0.50 4.86
N ASP A 170 8.80 0.52 4.23
CA ASP A 170 9.07 1.38 3.08
C ASP A 170 8.23 0.95 1.86
N GLN A 171 8.16 -0.36 1.58
CA GLN A 171 7.27 -0.91 0.55
C GLN A 171 5.80 -0.52 0.79
N GLN A 172 5.35 -0.59 2.05
CA GLN A 172 3.99 -0.22 2.41
C GLN A 172 3.74 1.28 2.19
N LEU A 173 4.67 2.14 2.57
CA LEU A 173 4.56 3.59 2.37
C LEU A 173 4.40 3.92 0.87
N PHE A 174 5.28 3.38 0.03
CA PHE A 174 5.17 3.55 -1.42
C PHE A 174 3.84 3.04 -1.97
N THR A 175 3.39 1.86 -1.50
CA THR A 175 2.12 1.27 -1.94
C THR A 175 0.95 2.19 -1.58
N VAL A 176 0.90 2.70 -0.35
CA VAL A 176 -0.18 3.56 0.13
C VAL A 176 -0.30 4.82 -0.72
N SER A 177 0.80 5.55 -0.91
CA SER A 177 0.79 6.80 -1.68
C SER A 177 0.44 6.57 -3.14
N THR A 178 1.07 5.59 -3.79
CA THR A 178 0.87 5.30 -5.21
C THR A 178 -0.56 4.85 -5.49
N GLN A 179 -1.09 3.93 -4.69
CA GLN A 179 -2.45 3.42 -4.87
C GLN A 179 -3.50 4.52 -4.65
N ALA A 180 -3.34 5.37 -3.63
CA ALA A 180 -4.27 6.48 -3.38
C ALA A 180 -4.28 7.53 -4.51
N ALA A 181 -3.12 7.83 -5.10
CA ALA A 181 -3.04 8.73 -6.26
C ALA A 181 -3.69 8.13 -7.52
N LEU A 182 -3.49 6.83 -7.77
CA LEU A 182 -4.14 6.11 -8.87
C LEU A 182 -5.65 6.06 -8.70
N VAL A 183 -6.15 5.87 -7.47
CA VAL A 183 -7.58 6.01 -7.18
C VAL A 183 -8.06 7.42 -7.49
N GLY A 184 -7.28 8.45 -7.15
CA GLY A 184 -7.56 9.84 -7.55
C GLY A 184 -7.81 9.99 -9.05
N ALA A 185 -6.96 9.37 -9.89
CA ALA A 185 -7.15 9.35 -11.34
C ALA A 185 -8.48 8.71 -11.75
N VAL A 186 -8.83 7.55 -11.17
CA VAL A 186 -10.10 6.86 -11.44
C VAL A 186 -11.31 7.73 -11.10
N LEU A 187 -11.26 8.42 -9.95
CA LEU A 187 -12.35 9.30 -9.51
C LEU A 187 -12.52 10.51 -10.42
N MET A 188 -11.42 11.15 -10.82
CA MET A 188 -11.48 12.34 -11.67
C MET A 188 -11.89 12.01 -13.10
N LEU A 189 -11.50 10.84 -13.61
CA LEU A 189 -11.98 10.29 -14.88
C LEU A 189 -13.41 9.74 -14.80
N LYS A 190 -13.99 9.60 -13.60
CA LYS A 190 -15.32 9.00 -13.37
C LYS A 190 -15.46 7.58 -13.91
N CYS A 191 -14.37 6.79 -13.91
CA CYS A 191 -14.34 5.42 -14.43
C CYS A 191 -14.34 4.36 -13.30
N LEU A 192 -15.23 4.54 -12.32
CA LEU A 192 -15.33 3.66 -11.15
C LEU A 192 -15.73 2.22 -11.55
N PRO A 193 -15.04 1.18 -11.04
CA PRO A 193 -15.46 -0.21 -11.23
C PRO A 193 -16.73 -0.53 -10.43
N GLU A 194 -17.37 -1.66 -10.72
CA GLU A 194 -18.50 -2.18 -9.94
C GLU A 194 -18.10 -2.48 -8.48
N LYS A 195 -16.97 -3.17 -8.30
CA LYS A 195 -16.40 -3.53 -7.00
C LYS A 195 -15.47 -2.43 -6.50
N LEU A 196 -15.85 -1.78 -5.40
CA LEU A 196 -15.14 -0.62 -4.84
C LEU A 196 -14.06 -0.97 -3.80
N SER A 197 -13.77 -2.24 -3.55
CA SER A 197 -12.77 -2.67 -2.55
C SER A 197 -11.38 -2.07 -2.82
N HIS A 198 -10.97 -2.08 -4.09
CA HIS A 198 -9.69 -1.54 -4.56
C HIS A 198 -9.71 -0.01 -4.72
N ILE A 199 -10.84 0.65 -4.45
CA ILE A 199 -10.98 2.11 -4.47
C ILE A 199 -10.98 2.65 -3.05
N VAL A 200 -11.83 2.09 -2.19
CA VAL A 200 -12.00 2.53 -0.80
C VAL A 200 -10.76 2.22 0.04
N LYS A 201 -10.21 1.00 -0.07
CA LYS A 201 -9.10 0.56 0.79
C LYS A 201 -7.85 1.43 0.65
N PRO A 202 -7.36 1.76 -0.57
CA PRO A 202 -6.21 2.64 -0.71
C PRO A 202 -6.40 4.04 -0.11
N LEU A 203 -7.58 4.65 -0.31
CA LEU A 203 -7.87 5.97 0.24
C LEU A 203 -7.91 5.94 1.78
N MET A 204 -8.58 4.94 2.37
CA MET A 204 -8.63 4.77 3.82
C MET A 204 -7.24 4.53 4.43
N GLU A 205 -6.42 3.67 3.82
CA GLU A 205 -5.04 3.42 4.28
C GLU A 205 -4.18 4.69 4.16
N SER A 206 -4.35 5.48 3.11
CA SER A 206 -3.65 6.76 2.95
C SER A 206 -4.08 7.78 4.01
N VAL A 207 -5.39 7.94 4.28
CA VAL A 207 -5.85 8.80 5.38
C VAL A 207 -5.25 8.37 6.72
N LYS A 208 -5.07 7.06 6.96
CA LYS A 208 -4.53 6.54 8.22
C LYS A 208 -3.01 6.60 8.34
N ARG A 209 -2.26 6.38 7.26
CA ARG A 209 -0.81 6.06 7.32
C ARG A 209 0.07 6.96 6.48
N GLU A 210 -0.49 7.81 5.63
CA GLU A 210 0.28 8.71 4.78
C GLU A 210 1.08 9.69 5.64
N LYS A 211 2.39 9.75 5.40
CA LYS A 211 3.29 10.65 6.15
C LYS A 211 3.27 12.07 5.59
N ASN A 212 2.98 12.20 4.30
CA ASN A 212 2.92 13.50 3.65
C ASN A 212 1.51 14.11 3.80
N GLU A 213 1.42 15.20 4.57
CA GLU A 213 0.15 15.87 4.87
C GLU A 213 -0.62 16.30 3.60
N ILE A 214 0.10 16.72 2.54
CA ILE A 214 -0.53 17.13 1.28
C ILE A 214 -1.18 15.93 0.59
N LEU A 215 -0.49 14.79 0.55
CA LEU A 215 -1.05 13.55 -0.01
C LEU A 215 -2.20 13.02 0.86
N GLN A 216 -2.07 13.10 2.19
CA GLN A 216 -3.12 12.68 3.12
C GLN A 216 -4.39 13.52 2.96
N ALA A 217 -4.26 14.85 2.88
CA ALA A 217 -5.37 15.77 2.64
C ALA A 217 -6.00 15.56 1.26
N LEU A 218 -5.19 15.25 0.25
CA LEU A 218 -5.67 14.88 -1.09
C LEU A 218 -6.49 13.59 -1.04
N SER A 219 -6.02 12.57 -0.31
CA SER A 219 -6.76 11.31 -0.11
C SER A 219 -8.08 11.53 0.62
N ALA A 220 -8.12 12.41 1.63
CA ALA A 220 -9.37 12.79 2.30
C ALA A 220 -10.35 13.48 1.33
N THR A 221 -9.85 14.38 0.48
CA THR A 221 -10.64 15.05 -0.57
C THR A 221 -11.20 14.03 -1.58
N HIS A 222 -10.36 13.08 -2.02
CA HIS A 222 -10.77 11.99 -2.89
C HIS A 222 -11.82 11.09 -2.24
N LEU A 223 -11.70 10.81 -0.95
CA LEU A 223 -12.69 10.01 -0.22
C LEU A 223 -14.05 10.71 -0.13
N ALA A 224 -14.07 12.02 0.14
CA ALA A 224 -15.30 12.81 0.09
C ALA A 224 -15.95 12.78 -1.31
N ARG A 225 -15.14 12.90 -2.37
CA ARG A 225 -15.63 12.79 -3.75
C ARG A 225 -16.12 11.40 -4.10
N LEU A 226 -15.50 10.34 -3.57
CA LEU A 226 -15.97 8.98 -3.74
C LEU A 226 -17.36 8.79 -3.11
N VAL A 227 -17.58 9.34 -1.91
CA VAL A 227 -18.88 9.29 -1.24
C VAL A 227 -19.95 9.96 -2.10
N ASP A 228 -19.65 11.14 -2.65
CA ASP A 228 -20.55 11.85 -3.57
C ASP A 228 -20.86 11.03 -4.84
N LEU A 229 -19.84 10.47 -5.50
CA LEU A 229 -20.01 9.60 -6.68
C LEU A 229 -20.74 8.29 -6.40
N CYS A 230 -20.91 7.91 -5.13
CA CYS A 230 -21.55 6.66 -4.73
C CYS A 230 -22.98 6.83 -4.23
N VAL A 231 -23.52 8.05 -4.19
CA VAL A 231 -24.88 8.33 -3.69
C VAL A 231 -25.95 7.53 -4.42
N GLU A 232 -25.85 7.44 -5.76
CA GLU A 232 -26.83 6.77 -6.61
C GLU A 232 -26.60 5.26 -6.76
N ARG A 233 -25.50 4.71 -6.20
CA ARG A 233 -25.16 3.29 -6.37
C ARG A 233 -26.05 2.41 -5.50
N THR A 234 -26.44 1.26 -6.04
CA THR A 234 -27.17 0.22 -5.31
C THR A 234 -26.39 -1.10 -5.34
N PRO A 235 -25.91 -1.61 -4.19
CA PRO A 235 -25.96 -1.03 -2.86
C PRO A 235 -25.00 0.17 -2.68
N CYS A 236 -25.41 1.16 -1.89
CA CYS A 236 -24.59 2.34 -1.60
C CYS A 236 -23.51 2.01 -0.54
N PRO A 237 -22.21 2.20 -0.82
CA PRO A 237 -21.12 1.89 0.12
C PRO A 237 -20.93 2.96 1.22
N ASN A 238 -21.61 4.11 1.13
CA ASN A 238 -21.30 5.31 1.91
C ASN A 238 -21.42 5.09 3.42
N SER A 239 -22.44 4.37 3.88
CA SER A 239 -22.65 4.07 5.30
C SER A 239 -21.44 3.36 5.93
N LYS A 240 -20.86 2.40 5.20
CA LYS A 240 -19.68 1.64 5.62
C LYS A 240 -18.42 2.50 5.64
N ILE A 241 -18.25 3.39 4.66
CA ILE A 241 -17.12 4.32 4.58
C ILE A 241 -17.16 5.30 5.76
N ILE A 242 -18.30 5.95 5.98
CA ILE A 242 -18.50 6.92 7.06
C ILE A 242 -18.29 6.27 8.43
N THR A 243 -18.85 5.08 8.66
CA THR A 243 -18.65 4.34 9.93
C THR A 243 -17.17 4.02 10.19
N ASN A 244 -16.41 3.69 9.14
CA ASN A 244 -14.97 3.46 9.27
C ASN A 244 -14.22 4.73 9.66
N LEU A 245 -14.56 5.88 9.05
CA LEU A 245 -13.98 7.18 9.40
C LEU A 245 -14.31 7.59 10.84
N CYS A 246 -15.56 7.43 11.29
CA CYS A 246 -15.94 7.70 12.67
C CYS A 246 -15.21 6.79 13.66
N THR A 247 -14.91 5.54 13.27
CA THR A 247 -14.09 4.63 14.09
C THR A 247 -12.64 5.08 14.14
N LEU A 248 -12.08 5.53 13.02
CA LEU A 248 -10.73 6.07 12.97
C LEU A 248 -10.57 7.31 13.86
N LEU A 249 -11.51 8.26 13.80
CA LEU A 249 -11.47 9.48 14.64
C LEU A 249 -11.50 9.17 16.14
N ARG A 250 -12.19 8.09 16.54
CA ARG A 250 -12.29 7.66 17.94
C ARG A 250 -11.15 6.75 18.39
N SER A 251 -10.18 6.46 17.53
CA SER A 251 -9.12 5.48 17.83
C SER A 251 -7.97 6.06 18.65
N ASP A 252 -7.84 7.38 18.70
CA ASP A 252 -6.79 8.09 19.43
C ASP A 252 -7.18 8.25 20.91
N PRO A 253 -6.50 7.55 21.85
CA PRO A 253 -6.81 7.63 23.27
C PRO A 253 -6.47 8.98 23.90
N GLU A 254 -5.59 9.78 23.28
CA GLU A 254 -5.23 11.10 23.80
C GLU A 254 -6.38 12.10 23.64
N PHE A 255 -7.15 11.98 22.55
CA PHE A 255 -8.29 12.86 22.25
C PHE A 255 -9.65 12.21 22.51
N THR A 256 -9.73 10.88 22.51
CA THR A 256 -10.94 10.09 22.79
C THR A 256 -10.67 9.13 23.94
N PRO A 257 -10.91 9.53 25.20
CA PRO A 257 -10.71 8.68 26.37
C PRO A 257 -11.51 7.38 26.27
N ARG A 258 -10.90 6.27 26.68
CA ARG A 258 -11.60 4.98 26.76
C ARG A 258 -12.41 4.93 28.05
N ILE A 259 -13.72 4.81 27.91
CA ILE A 259 -14.60 4.54 29.05
C ILE A 259 -14.35 3.08 29.44
N VAL A 260 -13.78 2.87 30.63
CA VAL A 260 -13.63 1.55 31.22
C VAL A 260 -14.87 1.34 32.08
N ASP A 261 -15.78 0.46 31.66
CA ASP A 261 -16.94 0.11 32.47
C ASP A 261 -16.46 -0.60 33.74
N LEU A 262 -16.61 0.07 34.89
CA LEU A 262 -16.21 -0.40 36.21
C LEU A 262 -17.10 -1.54 36.76
N GLU A 263 -18.07 -2.02 36.00
CA GLU A 263 -19.10 -2.96 36.48
C GLU A 263 -18.69 -4.43 36.51
N ASN A 264 -17.46 -4.80 36.11
CA ASN A 264 -16.98 -6.20 36.19
C ASN A 264 -15.82 -6.45 37.18
N SER A 265 -15.50 -5.48 38.05
CA SER A 265 -14.37 -5.61 39.00
C SER A 265 -14.77 -6.03 40.42
N SER A 266 -16.04 -6.32 40.72
CA SER A 266 -16.52 -6.45 42.11
C SER A 266 -17.33 -7.71 42.46
N VAL A 267 -17.25 -8.80 41.68
CA VAL A 267 -17.88 -10.08 42.10
C VAL A 267 -16.88 -11.22 42.00
N GLY A 268 -16.08 -11.39 43.05
CA GLY A 268 -15.12 -12.51 43.12
C GLY A 268 -14.30 -12.62 44.41
N SER A 269 -14.75 -12.04 45.54
CA SER A 269 -14.18 -12.32 46.86
C SER A 269 -15.27 -12.19 47.92
N SER A 270 -16.14 -13.20 48.03
CA SER A 270 -16.92 -13.45 49.25
C SER A 270 -16.33 -14.69 49.90
N ASP A 271 -15.29 -14.45 50.69
CA ASP A 271 -14.91 -15.29 51.80
C ASP A 271 -16.14 -15.47 52.71
N SER A 272 -16.56 -16.72 52.92
CA SER A 272 -17.48 -17.10 53.99
C SER A 272 -17.11 -18.48 54.49
N GLY A 273 -15.99 -18.53 55.23
CA GLY A 273 -15.84 -19.51 56.29
C GLY A 273 -16.84 -19.20 57.41
N VAL A 274 -17.71 -20.15 57.72
CA VAL A 274 -18.39 -20.23 59.02
C VAL A 274 -18.31 -21.67 59.49
N GLU A 275 -17.55 -21.85 60.56
CA GLU A 275 -17.51 -23.03 61.42
C GLU A 275 -18.88 -23.24 62.09
N SER A 276 -19.37 -24.48 62.05
CA SER A 276 -20.00 -25.21 63.17
C SER A 276 -20.10 -26.68 62.80
#